data_AF-A0A8S0SDR7-F1
#
_entry.id   AF-A0A8S0SDR7-F1
#
_cell.length_a   1.000
_cell.length_b   1.000
_cell.length_c   1.000
_cell.angle_alpha   90.00
_cell.angle_beta   90.00
_cell.angle_gamma   90.00
#
_symmetry.space_group_name_H-M   'P 1'
#
loop_
_entity.id
_entity.type
_entity.pdbx_description
1 polymer ?
#
loop_
_entity_poly.entity_id
_entity_poly.type
_entity_poly.pdbx_seq_one_letter_code
_entity_poly.pdbx_strand_id
1 'polypeptide(L)' 'MENLFGLLRVNVIRGIDLAIRDTISSDPYVILRMGKQKLKTRVVKRNVNPEWNDQLTLSIDDPNLLIKL' A
#
# COMPACT_ATOMS: atom_id res chain seq x y z
N MET A 1 -15.42 -23.72 -5.48
CA MET A 1 -14.02 -23.94 -5.91
C MET A 1 -13.31 -22.61 -5.79
N GLU A 2 -12.23 -22.57 -5.02
CA GLU A 2 -11.42 -21.37 -4.82
C GLU A 2 -10.75 -21.01 -6.15
N ASN A 3 -11.35 -20.09 -6.91
CA ASN A 3 -10.75 -19.57 -8.14
C ASN A 3 -9.72 -18.50 -7.77
N LEU A 4 -8.52 -18.96 -7.41
CA LEU A 4 -7.35 -18.09 -7.37
C LEU A 4 -6.88 -17.86 -8.82
N PHE A 5 -7.14 -16.67 -9.36
CA PHE A 5 -6.67 -16.28 -10.69
C PHE A 5 -5.16 -15.99 -10.72
N GLY A 6 -4.58 -15.59 -9.59
CA GLY A 6 -3.14 -15.35 -9.48
C GLY A 6 -2.76 -14.54 -8.26
N LEU A 7 -1.50 -14.13 -8.21
CA LEU A 7 -0.96 -13.26 -7.16
C LEU A 7 -0.52 -11.93 -7.78
N LEU A 8 -1.00 -10.82 -7.24
CA LEU A 8 -0.53 -9.49 -7.59
C LEU A 8 0.48 -9.01 -6.55
N ARG A 9 1.72 -8.81 -7.01
CA ARG A 9 2.81 -8.27 -6.19
C ARG A 9 2.98 -6.79 -6.48
N VAL A 10 2.77 -5.96 -5.47
CA VAL A 10 2.89 -4.50 -5.54
C VAL A 10 4.12 -4.06 -4.74
N ASN A 11 5.05 -3.41 -5.41
CA ASN A 11 6.23 -2.82 -4.77
C ASN A 11 5.93 -1.36 -4.42
N VAL A 12 5.79 -1.07 -3.14
CA VAL A 12 5.61 0.30 -2.63
C VAL A 12 6.98 0.88 -2.33
N ILE A 13 7.51 1.66 -3.26
CA ILE A 13 8.88 2.16 -3.19
C ILE A 13 8.98 3.37 -2.24
N ARG A 14 8.38 4.50 -2.61
CA ARG A 14 8.50 5.76 -1.86
C ARG A 14 7.32 6.70 -2.06
N GLY A 15 7.15 7.63 -1.12
CA GLY A 15 6.30 8.81 -1.23
C GLY A 15 7.15 10.03 -1.55
N ILE A 16 6.56 11.01 -2.24
CA ILE A 16 7.25 12.25 -2.64
C ILE A 16 6.39 13.42 -2.19
N ASP A 17 6.99 14.34 -1.44
CA ASP A 17 6.38 15.59 -0.97
C ASP A 17 4.97 15.41 -0.39
N LEU A 18 4.84 14.42 0.49
CA LEU A 18 3.58 14.12 1.16
C LEU A 18 3.16 15.30 2.05
N ALA A 19 1.84 15.48 2.19
CA ALA A 19 1.31 16.53 3.04
C ALA A 19 1.81 16.38 4.49
N ILE A 20 2.22 17.50 5.09
CA ILE A 20 2.48 17.62 6.52
C ILE A 20 1.13 17.55 7.27
N ARG A 21 1.01 16.58 8.17
CA ARG A 21 -0.20 16.34 8.98
C ARG A 21 0.06 16.41 10.49
N ASP A 22 1.32 16.52 10.89
CA ASP A 22 1.74 16.94 12.23
C ASP A 22 2.22 18.41 12.21
N THR A 23 3.09 18.81 13.14
CA THR A 23 3.61 20.20 13.22
C THR A 23 4.52 20.57 12.05
N ILE A 24 5.45 19.68 11.69
CA ILE A 24 6.48 19.94 10.65
C ILE A 24 6.69 18.77 9.69
N SER A 25 6.02 17.64 9.93
CA SER A 25 6.20 16.42 9.14
C SER A 25 4.95 15.52 9.23
N SER A 26 5.08 14.27 8.81
CA SER A 26 4.06 13.22 8.92
C SER A 26 4.72 11.88 9.21
N ASP A 27 3.92 10.93 9.71
CA ASP A 27 4.27 9.52 9.87
C ASP A 27 3.57 8.64 8.81
N PRO A 28 3.95 8.72 7.51
CA PRO A 28 3.18 8.11 6.44
C PRO A 28 3.30 6.58 6.34
N TYR A 29 2.23 5.96 5.86
CA TYR A 29 2.14 4.56 5.45
C TYR A 29 1.10 4.43 4.33
N VAL A 30 1.17 3.35 3.55
CA VAL A 30 0.24 3.07 2.46
C VAL A 30 -0.65 1.90 2.84
N ILE A 31 -1.94 1.98 2.51
CA ILE A 31 -2.88 0.86 2.63
C ILE A 31 -3.25 0.41 1.22
N LEU A 32 -2.93 -0.83 0.87
CA LEU A 32 -3.37 -1.44 -0.37
C LEU A 32 -4.67 -2.22 -0.13
N ARG A 33 -5.73 -1.93 -0.91
CA ARG A 33 -7.03 -2.61 -0.82
C ARG A 33 -7.45 -3.19 -2.15
N MET A 34 -7.97 -4.41 -2.14
CA MET A 34 -8.61 -5.06 -3.29
C MET A 34 -9.73 -5.97 -2.79
N GLY A 35 -10.98 -5.64 -3.12
CA GLY A 35 -12.15 -6.31 -2.55
C GLY A 35 -12.13 -6.28 -1.01
N LYS A 36 -12.07 -7.47 -0.38
CA LYS A 36 -11.99 -7.65 1.08
C LYS A 36 -10.56 -7.64 1.61
N GLN A 37 -9.55 -7.75 0.75
CA GLN A 37 -8.15 -7.79 1.16
C GLN A 37 -7.64 -6.38 1.45
N LYS A 38 -6.90 -6.25 2.56
CA LYS A 38 -6.30 -5.00 3.02
C LYS A 38 -4.90 -5.29 3.56
N LEU A 39 -3.88 -4.74 2.90
CA LEU A 39 -2.49 -4.82 3.31
C LEU A 39 -1.97 -3.42 3.63
N LYS A 40 -0.93 -3.33 4.44
CA LYS A 40 -0.31 -2.04 4.80
C LYS A 40 1.20 -2.14 4.80
N THR A 41 1.86 -1.05 4.46
CA THR A 41 3.31 -0.91 4.66
C THR A 41 3.64 -0.65 6.13
N ARG A 42 4.92 -0.67 6.46
CA ARG A 42 5.39 -0.06 7.71
C ARG A 42 5.11 1.44 7.73
N VAL A 43 5.04 2.00 8.94
CA VAL A 43 5.00 3.44 9.17
C VAL A 43 6.43 3.98 9.15
N VAL A 44 6.68 5.03 8.35
CA VAL A 44 7.94 5.76 8.39
C VAL A 44 7.71 7.03 9.19
N LYS A 45 8.49 7.26 10.25
CA LYS A 45 8.26 8.39 11.15
C LYS A 45 8.87 9.68 10.64
N ARG A 46 8.16 10.80 10.83
CA ARG A 46 8.58 12.18 10.61
C ARG A 46 9.25 12.41 9.26
N ASN A 47 8.73 11.83 8.19
CA ASN A 47 9.31 11.97 6.86
C ASN A 47 8.21 12.12 5.80
N VAL A 48 8.17 13.27 5.12
CA VAL A 48 7.26 13.53 3.98
C VAL A 48 7.76 12.98 2.64
N ASN A 49 8.99 12.47 2.62
CA ASN A 49 9.60 11.74 1.50
C ASN A 49 9.98 10.32 1.96
N PRO A 50 9.02 9.49 2.41
CA PRO A 50 9.32 8.19 3.00
C PRO A 50 9.77 7.19 1.94
N GLU A 51 10.74 6.35 2.29
CA GLU A 51 11.08 5.14 1.53
C GLU A 51 10.60 3.91 2.30
N TRP A 52 9.62 3.20 1.73
CA TRP A 52 9.13 1.95 2.28
C TRP A 52 9.91 0.78 1.69
N ASN A 53 10.04 0.70 0.37
CA ASN A 53 10.60 -0.48 -0.28
C ASN A 53 9.91 -1.79 0.18
N ASP A 54 8.61 -1.69 0.49
CA ASP A 54 7.81 -2.80 0.99
C ASP A 54 7.16 -3.53 -0.21
N GLN A 55 7.05 -4.85 -0.11
CA GLN A 55 6.39 -5.68 -1.11
C GLN A 55 5.11 -6.27 -0.54
N LEU A 56 3.97 -5.87 -1.10
CA LEU A 56 2.65 -6.34 -0.70
C LEU A 56 2.11 -7.30 -1.76
N THR A 57 1.63 -8.48 -1.35
CA THR A 57 1.09 -9.48 -2.29
C THR A 57 -0.37 -9.75 -2.00
N LEU A 58 -1.24 -9.50 -2.98
CA LEU A 58 -2.68 -9.78 -2.93
C LEU A 58 -3.00 -11.03 -3.74
N SER A 59 -3.98 -11.81 -3.29
CA SER A 59 -4.58 -12.90 -4.05
C SER A 59 -5.64 -12.35 -5.00
N ILE A 60 -5.61 -12.69 -6.27
CA ILE A 60 -6.62 -12.25 -7.24
C ILE A 60 -7.73 -13.29 -7.27
N ASP A 61 -8.86 -12.99 -6.62
CA ASP A 61 -10.05 -13.86 -6.64
C ASP A 61 -11.02 -13.47 -7.78
N ASP A 62 -10.99 -12.21 -8.21
CA ASP A 62 -11.72 -11.69 -9.37
C ASP A 62 -10.88 -10.58 -10.03
N PRO A 63 -10.49 -10.72 -11.31
CA PRO A 63 -9.66 -9.76 -12.01
C PRO A 63 -10.34 -8.40 -12.26
N ASN A 64 -11.66 -8.30 -12.09
CA ASN A 64 -12.40 -7.05 -12.23
C ASN A 64 -12.38 -6.20 -10.95
N LEU A 65 -11.86 -6.73 -9.84
CA LEU A 65 -11.75 -5.98 -8.59
C LEU A 65 -10.69 -4.89 -8.70
N LEU A 66 -11.12 -3.65 -8.43
CA LEU A 66 -10.24 -2.49 -8.44
C LEU A 66 -9.32 -2.49 -7.22
N ILE A 67 -8.08 -2.09 -7.47
CA ILE A 67 -7.09 -1.81 -6.44
C ILE A 67 -7.25 -0.35 -6.00
N LYS A 68 -7.22 -0.11 -4.70
CA LYS A 68 -7.26 1.22 -4.10
C LYS A 68 -6.07 1.41 -3.15
N LEU A 69 -5.46 2.60 -3.22
CA LEU A 69 -4.49 3.12 -2.25
C LEU A 69 -5.17 4.09 -1.28
#